data_AF-A0A7Y2EHP4-F1
#
_entry.id   AF-A0A7Y2EHP4-F1
#
_cell.length_a   1.000
_cell.length_b   1.000
_cell.length_c   1.000
_cell.angle_alpha   90.00
_cell.angle_beta   90.00
_cell.angle_gamma   90.00
#
_symmetry.space_group_name_H-M   'P 1'
#
loop_
_entity.id
_entity.type
_entity.pdbx_description
1 polymer ?
#
loop_
_entity_poly.entity_id
_entity_poly.type
_entity_poly.pdbx_seq_one_letter_code
_entity_poly.pdbx_strand_id
1 'polypeptide(L)'
;MKLKSVLVITSAILLFSCNSEPKLAFKYAAEKNLFACPDVDMELIKEAVYAFEAFIFENYSFNAPDIEKAAYFNYLKNSEAKLLPMGEKFDDHIKNVFYALKSEASLWSGSDDHKTLNLDHEIVKCISDHIAIEAVKPVFKTLVDSKTLRGEIFAPTLRSHFNRMKEDRALATYVALDLFYAKIFQFDLSLTPTELAKQIREINDEHVGHQH
;
A
#
# COMPACT_ATOMS: atom_id res chain seq x y z
N MET A 1 -71.51 -19.52 -9.02
CA MET A 1 -70.19 -19.99 -8.54
C MET A 1 -69.36 -20.45 -9.73
N LYS A 2 -68.29 -19.72 -10.06
CA LYS A 2 -67.10 -20.16 -10.83
C LYS A 2 -66.22 -18.91 -11.05
N LEU A 3 -65.31 -18.67 -10.10
CA LEU A 3 -64.20 -17.71 -10.25
C LEU A 3 -63.33 -18.20 -11.42
N LYS A 4 -63.05 -17.33 -12.40
CA LYS A 4 -61.96 -17.53 -13.35
C LYS A 4 -60.84 -16.58 -12.96
N SER A 5 -59.79 -17.13 -12.38
CA SER A 5 -58.56 -16.46 -11.99
C SER A 5 -57.85 -15.90 -13.22
N VAL A 6 -57.68 -14.57 -13.27
CA VAL A 6 -56.76 -13.91 -14.20
C VAL A 6 -55.40 -13.87 -13.51
N LEU A 7 -54.46 -14.66 -14.01
CA LEU A 7 -53.07 -14.66 -13.57
C LEU A 7 -52.32 -13.57 -14.36
N VAL A 8 -52.13 -12.41 -13.76
CA VAL A 8 -51.25 -11.35 -14.29
C VAL A 8 -49.82 -11.69 -13.85
N ILE A 9 -49.00 -12.15 -14.78
CA ILE A 9 -47.55 -12.34 -14.56
C ILE A 9 -46.88 -10.98 -14.77
N THR A 10 -46.69 -10.22 -13.70
CA THR A 10 -45.77 -9.08 -13.70
C THR A 10 -44.34 -9.63 -13.55
N SER A 11 -43.64 -9.75 -14.67
CA SER A 11 -42.20 -10.01 -14.69
C SER A 11 -41.47 -8.72 -14.29
N ALA A 12 -41.09 -8.63 -13.01
CA ALA A 12 -40.18 -7.60 -12.54
C ALA A 12 -38.75 -8.01 -12.92
N ILE A 13 -38.25 -7.48 -14.04
CA ILE A 13 -36.83 -7.58 -14.39
C ILE A 13 -36.09 -6.61 -13.45
N LEU A 14 -35.64 -7.13 -12.31
CA LEU A 14 -34.65 -6.47 -11.47
C LEU A 14 -33.33 -6.45 -12.24
N LEU A 15 -33.02 -5.31 -12.86
CA LEU A 15 -31.67 -5.01 -13.32
C LEU A 15 -30.78 -4.82 -12.09
N PHE A 16 -30.24 -5.92 -11.56
CA PHE A 16 -29.11 -5.85 -10.66
C PHE A 16 -27.88 -5.43 -11.48
N SER A 17 -27.58 -4.13 -11.49
CA SER A 17 -26.24 -3.65 -11.80
C SER A 17 -25.32 -4.08 -10.66
N CYS A 18 -24.86 -5.32 -10.69
CA CYS A 18 -23.83 -5.80 -9.79
C CYS A 18 -22.49 -5.21 -10.25
N ASN A 19 -22.17 -3.99 -9.80
CA ASN A 19 -20.77 -3.57 -9.72
C ASN A 19 -20.16 -4.28 -8.50
N SER A 20 -20.00 -5.60 -8.58
CA SER A 20 -19.21 -6.31 -7.58
C SER A 20 -17.76 -5.93 -7.82
N GLU A 21 -17.18 -5.17 -6.89
CA GLU A 21 -15.74 -4.96 -6.85
C GLU A 21 -15.04 -6.31 -6.98
N PRO A 22 -14.01 -6.44 -7.83
CA PRO A 22 -13.33 -7.71 -8.04
C PRO A 22 -12.79 -8.20 -6.68
N LYS A 23 -13.25 -9.38 -6.26
CA LYS A 23 -12.82 -9.99 -5.01
C LYS A 23 -11.31 -10.23 -5.07
N LEU A 24 -10.57 -9.70 -4.10
CA LEU A 24 -9.12 -9.87 -4.01
C LEU A 24 -8.76 -11.36 -4.00
N ALA A 25 -7.95 -11.77 -4.97
CA ALA A 25 -7.33 -13.10 -5.01
C ALA A 25 -5.95 -13.02 -4.35
N PHE A 26 -5.76 -13.82 -3.30
CA PHE A 26 -4.51 -13.88 -2.54
C PHE A 26 -3.46 -14.74 -3.27
N LYS A 27 -2.55 -14.09 -4.01
CA LYS A 27 -1.44 -14.72 -4.74
C LYS A 27 -0.34 -15.22 -3.81
N TYR A 28 -0.15 -14.59 -2.65
CA TYR A 28 0.98 -14.86 -1.74
C TYR A 28 0.56 -15.62 -0.47
N ALA A 29 -0.57 -16.33 -0.51
CA ALA A 29 -1.04 -17.13 0.62
C ALA A 29 -0.03 -18.18 1.09
N ALA A 30 0.73 -18.77 0.17
CA ALA A 30 1.76 -19.79 0.43
C ALA A 30 3.11 -19.21 0.91
N GLU A 31 3.29 -17.89 0.84
CA GLU A 31 4.50 -17.25 1.33
C GLU A 31 4.55 -17.25 2.87
N LYS A 32 5.77 -17.07 3.40
CA LYS A 32 6.00 -17.04 4.84
C LYS A 32 5.18 -15.93 5.50
N ASN A 33 4.69 -16.21 6.70
CA ASN A 33 4.04 -15.17 7.51
C ASN A 33 5.05 -14.08 7.87
N LEU A 34 4.56 -12.84 7.97
CA LEU A 34 5.38 -11.67 8.28
C LEU A 34 5.81 -11.68 9.75
N PHE A 35 4.83 -11.60 10.65
CA PHE A 35 4.92 -11.64 12.11
C PHE A 35 3.50 -11.80 12.67
N ALA A 36 3.37 -12.00 13.99
CA ALA A 36 2.07 -12.15 14.63
C ALA A 36 1.47 -10.78 15.01
N CYS A 37 0.20 -10.56 14.68
CA CYS A 37 -0.58 -9.40 15.11
C CYS A 37 -2.07 -9.82 15.25
N PRO A 38 -2.54 -10.17 16.47
CA PRO A 38 -3.83 -10.85 16.64
C PRO A 38 -5.07 -10.06 16.20
N ASP A 39 -5.04 -8.74 16.28
CA ASP A 39 -6.20 -7.87 16.03
C ASP A 39 -6.15 -7.19 14.64
N VAL A 40 -5.38 -7.75 13.72
CA VAL A 40 -5.21 -7.24 12.35
C VAL A 40 -5.40 -8.38 11.35
N ASP A 41 -6.02 -8.09 10.21
CA ASP A 41 -6.08 -9.00 9.06
C ASP A 41 -4.67 -9.16 8.45
N MET A 42 -3.89 -10.05 9.04
CA MET A 42 -2.52 -10.32 8.58
C MET A 42 -2.48 -11.06 7.25
N GLU A 43 -3.58 -11.61 6.74
CA GLU A 43 -3.62 -12.19 5.39
C GLU A 43 -3.60 -11.07 4.35
N LEU A 44 -4.42 -10.03 4.53
CA LEU A 44 -4.41 -8.83 3.68
C LEU A 44 -3.08 -8.08 3.77
N ILE A 45 -2.53 -7.90 4.97
CA ILE A 45 -1.22 -7.24 5.14
C ILE A 45 -0.11 -8.07 4.47
N LYS A 46 -0.13 -9.40 4.59
CA LYS A 46 0.82 -10.28 3.92
C LYS A 46 0.74 -10.10 2.40
N GLU A 47 -0.46 -10.15 1.84
CA GLU A 47 -0.68 -9.94 0.41
C GLU A 47 -0.12 -8.60 -0.05
N ALA A 48 -0.38 -7.54 0.71
CA ALA A 48 0.09 -6.21 0.42
C ALA A 48 1.62 -6.10 0.37
N VAL A 49 2.31 -6.66 1.36
CA VAL A 49 3.77 -6.60 1.44
C VAL A 49 4.42 -7.37 0.30
N TYR A 50 3.95 -8.58 0.01
CA TYR A 50 4.54 -9.38 -1.07
C TYR A 50 4.22 -8.83 -2.47
N ALA A 51 3.02 -8.28 -2.67
CA ALA A 51 2.68 -7.59 -3.92
C ALA A 51 3.57 -6.34 -4.11
N PHE A 52 3.77 -5.54 -3.05
CA PHE A 52 4.70 -4.42 -3.07
C PHE A 52 6.12 -4.85 -3.43
N GLU A 53 6.65 -5.90 -2.80
CA GLU A 53 8.00 -6.40 -3.08
C GLU A 53 8.15 -6.85 -4.53
N ALA A 54 7.19 -7.64 -5.04
CA ALA A 54 7.19 -8.05 -6.44
C ALA A 54 7.20 -6.84 -7.39
N PHE A 55 6.38 -5.82 -7.10
CA PHE A 55 6.33 -4.60 -7.89
C PHE A 55 7.67 -3.84 -7.87
N ILE A 56 8.30 -3.64 -6.71
CA ILE A 56 9.56 -2.89 -6.66
C ILE A 56 10.73 -3.68 -7.25
N PHE A 57 10.73 -5.01 -7.13
CA PHE A 57 11.79 -5.85 -7.70
C PHE A 57 11.78 -5.78 -9.23
N GLU A 58 10.60 -5.71 -9.83
CA GLU A 58 10.45 -5.56 -11.27
C GLU A 58 10.75 -4.13 -11.75
N ASN A 59 10.34 -3.10 -10.99
CA ASN A 59 10.31 -1.72 -11.50
C ASN A 59 11.41 -0.79 -10.97
N TYR A 60 12.08 -1.16 -9.88
CA TYR A 60 13.06 -0.31 -9.20
C TYR A 60 14.45 -0.95 -9.06
N SER A 61 14.64 -2.18 -9.51
CA SER A 61 15.96 -2.85 -9.49
C SER A 61 16.92 -2.35 -10.57
N PHE A 62 16.40 -1.81 -11.67
CA PHE A 62 17.15 -1.27 -12.81
C PHE A 62 18.26 -2.20 -13.33
N ASN A 63 17.98 -3.50 -13.42
CA ASN A 63 18.91 -4.55 -13.86
C ASN A 63 20.17 -4.70 -12.99
N ALA A 64 20.11 -4.31 -11.72
CA ALA A 64 21.19 -4.57 -10.76
C ALA A 64 21.36 -6.08 -10.49
N PRO A 65 22.59 -6.56 -10.23
CA PRO A 65 22.82 -7.97 -9.89
C PRO A 65 22.10 -8.42 -8.60
N ASP A 66 22.04 -7.54 -7.60
CA ASP A 66 21.29 -7.75 -6.37
C ASP A 66 19.96 -7.00 -6.45
N ILE A 67 18.98 -7.65 -7.09
CA ILE A 67 17.66 -7.07 -7.43
C ILE A 67 16.98 -6.50 -6.19
N GLU A 68 17.00 -7.25 -5.09
CA GLU A 68 16.23 -6.95 -3.87
C GLU A 68 16.80 -5.73 -3.17
N LYS A 69 18.13 -5.70 -2.96
CA LYS A 69 18.78 -4.54 -2.35
C LYS A 69 18.67 -3.30 -3.23
N ALA A 70 18.86 -3.45 -4.54
CA ALA A 70 18.75 -2.32 -5.46
C ALA A 70 17.32 -1.74 -5.49
N ALA A 71 16.30 -2.59 -5.56
CA ALA A 71 14.91 -2.18 -5.55
C ALA A 71 14.56 -1.40 -4.27
N TYR A 72 14.87 -1.95 -3.09
CA TYR A 72 14.64 -1.24 -1.84
C TYR A 72 15.41 0.08 -1.76
N PHE A 73 16.68 0.09 -2.14
CA PHE A 73 17.50 1.30 -2.13
C PHE A 73 16.89 2.41 -3.01
N ASN A 74 16.55 2.09 -4.25
CA ASN A 74 16.01 3.05 -5.21
C ASN A 74 14.61 3.51 -4.81
N TYR A 75 13.77 2.60 -4.33
CA TYR A 75 12.44 2.95 -3.86
C TYR A 75 12.46 3.86 -2.63
N LEU A 76 13.31 3.57 -1.64
CA LEU A 76 13.48 4.40 -0.45
C LEU A 76 14.08 5.77 -0.78
N LYS A 77 14.99 5.84 -1.76
CA LYS A 77 15.50 7.12 -2.27
C LYS A 77 14.39 7.97 -2.88
N ASN A 78 13.49 7.37 -3.66
CA ASN A 78 12.32 8.07 -4.19
C ASN A 78 11.38 8.54 -3.08
N SER A 79 11.15 7.68 -2.08
CA SER A 79 10.32 8.01 -0.91
C SER A 79 10.90 9.17 -0.09
N GLU A 80 12.22 9.21 0.11
CA GLU A 80 12.93 10.33 0.77
C GLU A 80 12.74 11.64 -0.01
N ALA A 81 12.75 11.58 -1.34
CA ALA A 81 12.47 12.70 -2.23
C ALA A 81 10.97 13.01 -2.40
N LYS A 82 10.08 12.33 -1.67
CA LYS A 82 8.61 12.47 -1.74
C LYS A 82 8.02 12.21 -3.13
N LEU A 83 8.68 11.38 -3.92
CA LEU A 83 8.19 10.98 -5.24
C LEU A 83 7.13 9.89 -5.09
N LEU A 84 6.08 9.99 -5.89
CA LEU A 84 5.06 8.95 -6.00
C LEU A 84 5.61 7.66 -6.65
N PRO A 85 5.03 6.49 -6.34
CA PRO A 85 5.36 5.25 -7.04
C PRO A 85 5.01 5.34 -8.54
N MET A 86 5.60 4.46 -9.36
CA MET A 86 5.32 4.31 -10.80
C MET A 86 3.92 3.70 -11.04
N GLY A 87 2.87 4.42 -10.66
CA GLY A 87 1.48 3.96 -10.72
C GLY A 87 1.03 3.59 -12.13
N GLU A 88 1.64 4.18 -13.16
CA GLU A 88 1.42 3.82 -14.57
C GLU A 88 1.81 2.36 -14.90
N LYS A 89 2.57 1.71 -14.02
CA LYS A 89 3.00 0.31 -14.14
C LYS A 89 2.24 -0.67 -13.26
N PHE A 90 1.23 -0.22 -12.51
CA PHE A 90 0.46 -1.10 -11.65
C PHE A 90 -0.35 -2.10 -12.48
N ASP A 91 -0.22 -3.38 -12.13
CA ASP A 91 -1.08 -4.44 -12.63
C ASP A 91 -2.44 -4.43 -11.88
N ASP A 92 -3.38 -5.26 -12.33
CA ASP A 92 -4.69 -5.37 -11.69
C ASP A 92 -4.59 -5.86 -10.24
N HIS A 93 -3.55 -6.62 -9.89
CA HIS A 93 -3.40 -7.18 -8.57
C HIS A 93 -3.02 -6.11 -7.53
N ILE A 94 -2.03 -5.26 -7.82
CA ILE A 94 -1.68 -4.12 -6.96
C ILE A 94 -2.89 -3.21 -6.74
N LYS A 95 -3.67 -2.95 -7.80
CA LYS A 95 -4.89 -2.14 -7.71
C LYS A 95 -5.93 -2.77 -6.79
N ASN A 96 -6.18 -4.08 -6.93
CA ASN A 96 -7.14 -4.80 -6.10
C ASN A 96 -6.70 -4.87 -4.63
N VAL A 97 -5.41 -5.06 -4.37
CA VAL A 97 -4.85 -4.99 -3.01
C VAL A 97 -5.04 -3.60 -2.42
N PHE A 98 -4.74 -2.55 -3.19
CA PHE A 98 -4.98 -1.18 -2.75
C PHE A 98 -6.44 -0.94 -2.39
N TYR A 99 -7.40 -1.38 -3.21
CA TYR A 99 -8.82 -1.22 -2.91
C TYR A 99 -9.26 -1.97 -1.65
N ALA A 100 -8.76 -3.19 -1.43
CA ALA A 100 -9.01 -3.94 -0.21
C ALA A 100 -8.41 -3.26 1.03
N LEU A 101 -7.19 -2.69 0.93
CA LEU A 101 -6.62 -1.92 2.04
C LEU A 101 -7.38 -0.60 2.25
N LYS A 102 -7.84 0.04 1.17
CA LYS A 102 -8.62 1.30 1.22
C LYS A 102 -9.95 1.12 1.96
N SER A 103 -10.58 -0.06 1.90
CA SER A 103 -11.79 -0.34 2.67
C SER A 103 -11.56 -0.46 4.18
N GLU A 104 -10.32 -0.71 4.62
CA GLU A 104 -9.94 -0.69 6.04
C GLU A 104 -9.76 0.75 6.54
N ALA A 105 -10.86 1.47 6.73
CA ALA A 105 -10.83 2.90 7.03
C ALA A 105 -9.98 3.26 8.28
N SER A 106 -9.93 2.40 9.30
CA SER A 106 -9.12 2.61 10.52
C SER A 106 -7.61 2.53 10.27
N LEU A 107 -7.18 1.88 9.18
CA LEU A 107 -5.78 1.75 8.81
C LEU A 107 -5.17 3.09 8.42
N TRP A 108 -5.99 4.04 7.97
CA TRP A 108 -5.54 5.29 7.37
C TRP A 108 -5.89 6.51 8.21
N SER A 109 -5.05 7.54 8.12
CA SER A 109 -5.27 8.87 8.69
C SER A 109 -4.88 9.94 7.67
N GLY A 110 -5.26 11.21 7.91
CA GLY A 110 -4.99 12.32 6.98
C GLY A 110 -6.15 12.66 6.03
N SER A 111 -5.91 13.62 5.13
CA SER A 111 -6.91 14.06 4.14
C SER A 111 -7.14 12.99 3.07
N ASP A 112 -8.16 13.18 2.23
CA ASP A 112 -8.56 12.17 1.24
C ASP A 112 -7.47 11.86 0.21
N ASP A 113 -6.71 12.87 -0.19
CA ASP A 113 -5.59 12.79 -1.12
C ASP A 113 -4.24 12.53 -0.43
N HIS A 114 -4.06 12.95 0.82
CA HIS A 114 -2.80 12.77 1.57
C HIS A 114 -3.00 11.86 2.78
N LYS A 115 -3.11 10.55 2.51
CA LYS A 115 -3.16 9.53 3.56
C LYS A 115 -1.78 9.17 4.10
N THR A 116 -1.77 8.77 5.36
CA THR A 116 -0.67 8.07 6.03
C THR A 116 -1.23 6.91 6.83
N LEU A 117 -0.37 5.95 7.17
CA LEU A 117 -0.70 4.88 8.11
C LEU A 117 -1.12 5.51 9.44
N ASN A 118 -2.26 5.08 9.97
CA ASN A 118 -2.77 5.58 11.25
C ASN A 118 -1.87 5.08 12.39
N LEU A 119 -1.17 6.00 13.05
CA LEU A 119 -0.24 5.69 14.14
C LEU A 119 -0.91 5.16 15.41
N ASP A 120 -2.24 5.23 15.51
CA ASP A 120 -3.03 4.60 16.57
C ASP A 120 -3.53 3.19 16.20
N HIS A 121 -3.32 2.74 14.97
CA HIS A 121 -3.76 1.40 14.53
C HIS A 121 -2.87 0.30 15.13
N GLU A 122 -3.46 -0.84 15.50
CA GLU A 122 -2.75 -1.94 16.17
C GLU A 122 -1.57 -2.48 15.34
N ILE A 123 -1.67 -2.44 14.00
CA ILE A 123 -0.57 -2.83 13.11
C ILE A 123 0.72 -2.04 13.37
N VAL A 124 0.64 -0.75 13.72
CA VAL A 124 1.81 0.09 13.97
C VAL A 124 2.52 -0.34 15.24
N LYS A 125 1.76 -0.71 16.27
CA LYS A 125 2.30 -1.29 17.50
C LYS A 125 2.95 -2.64 17.22
N CYS A 126 2.26 -3.53 16.48
CA CYS A 126 2.84 -4.81 16.07
C CYS A 126 4.14 -4.65 15.28
N ILE A 127 4.20 -3.69 14.34
CA ILE A 127 5.43 -3.36 13.61
C ILE A 127 6.52 -2.94 14.60
N SER A 128 6.24 -1.97 15.47
CA SER A 128 7.21 -1.47 16.46
C SER A 128 7.77 -2.61 17.33
N ASP A 129 6.95 -3.56 17.73
CA ASP A 129 7.35 -4.68 18.57
C ASP A 129 8.19 -5.74 17.83
N HIS A 130 8.02 -5.87 16.51
CA HIS A 130 8.65 -6.91 15.69
C HIS A 130 9.79 -6.44 14.78
N ILE A 131 10.12 -5.14 14.72
CA ILE A 131 11.35 -4.68 14.06
C ILE A 131 12.55 -5.44 14.64
N ALA A 132 13.32 -6.08 13.77
CA ALA A 132 14.47 -6.92 14.11
C ALA A 132 15.79 -6.16 14.03
N ILE A 133 15.82 -5.01 13.36
CA ILE A 133 17.01 -4.15 13.30
C ILE A 133 17.08 -3.32 14.58
N GLU A 134 17.94 -3.75 15.52
CA GLU A 134 18.13 -3.11 16.84
C GLU A 134 18.40 -1.60 16.80
N ALA A 135 19.11 -1.12 15.78
CA ALA A 135 19.38 0.31 15.61
C ALA A 135 18.15 1.11 15.15
N VAL A 136 17.18 0.46 14.50
CA VAL A 136 16.00 1.10 13.90
C VAL A 136 14.81 1.06 14.85
N LYS A 137 14.63 -0.05 15.59
CA LYS A 137 13.51 -0.25 16.51
C LYS A 137 13.28 0.91 17.49
N PRO A 138 14.27 1.40 18.28
CA PRO A 138 14.04 2.47 19.23
C PRO A 138 13.70 3.81 18.56
N VAL A 139 14.25 4.07 17.36
CA VAL A 139 13.94 5.27 16.58
C VAL A 139 12.49 5.22 16.11
N PHE A 140 12.08 4.10 15.48
CA PHE A 140 10.71 3.89 15.04
C PHE A 140 9.73 4.04 16.21
N LYS A 141 9.99 3.35 17.32
CA LYS A 141 9.14 3.42 18.51
C LYS A 141 8.99 4.85 19.03
N THR A 142 10.10 5.59 19.14
CA THR A 142 10.07 6.98 19.61
C THR A 142 9.22 7.88 18.71
N LEU A 143 9.35 7.71 17.39
CA LEU A 143 8.57 8.46 16.41
C LEU A 143 7.08 8.11 16.46
N VAL A 144 6.73 6.82 16.66
CA VAL A 144 5.35 6.37 16.86
C VAL A 144 4.76 6.94 18.15
N ASP A 145 5.46 6.77 19.28
CA ASP A 145 4.98 7.20 20.60
C ASP A 145 4.74 8.72 20.65
N SER A 146 5.62 9.49 19.99
CA SER A 146 5.50 10.95 19.90
C SER A 146 4.55 11.44 18.80
N LYS A 147 3.94 10.53 18.02
CA LYS A 147 3.10 10.85 16.85
C LYS A 147 3.81 11.72 15.80
N THR A 148 5.13 11.58 15.69
CA THR A 148 5.97 12.32 14.73
C THR A 148 6.50 11.45 13.59
N LEU A 149 6.16 10.16 13.57
CA LEU A 149 6.54 9.28 12.47
C LEU A 149 5.97 9.79 11.14
N ARG A 150 6.89 10.17 10.25
CA ARG A 150 6.62 10.68 8.91
C ARG A 150 7.60 10.02 7.96
N GLY A 151 7.12 9.61 6.79
CA GLY A 151 7.95 8.95 5.79
C GLY A 151 9.22 9.72 5.46
N GLU A 152 9.13 11.04 5.29
CA GLU A 152 10.27 11.92 5.00
C GLU A 152 11.30 12.01 6.14
N ILE A 153 10.86 11.88 7.40
CA ILE A 153 11.75 11.95 8.57
C ILE A 153 12.45 10.60 8.76
N PHE A 154 11.77 9.50 8.47
CA PHE A 154 12.26 8.16 8.76
C PHE A 154 12.94 7.47 7.55
N ALA A 155 12.67 7.93 6.32
CA ALA A 155 13.28 7.40 5.11
C ALA A 155 14.82 7.37 5.13
N PRO A 156 15.55 8.37 5.67
CA PRO A 156 17.01 8.29 5.78
C PRO A 156 17.49 7.10 6.64
N THR A 157 16.80 6.83 7.76
CA THR A 157 17.08 5.67 8.63
C THR A 157 16.78 4.36 7.88
N LEU A 158 15.68 4.29 7.14
CA LEU A 158 15.38 3.12 6.31
C LEU A 158 16.46 2.91 5.24
N ARG A 159 16.87 3.98 4.56
CA ARG A 159 17.88 3.93 3.50
C ARG A 159 19.25 3.52 4.03
N SER A 160 19.65 3.86 5.26
CA SER A 160 20.91 3.36 5.83
C SER A 160 20.89 1.86 6.13
N HIS A 161 19.69 1.24 6.15
CA HIS A 161 19.47 -0.17 6.47
C HIS A 161 18.75 -0.94 5.35
N PHE A 162 18.73 -0.41 4.12
CA PHE A 162 18.04 -1.00 2.97
C PHE A 162 18.43 -2.45 2.70
N ASN A 163 19.68 -2.81 3.00
CA ASN A 163 20.25 -4.13 2.78
C ASN A 163 19.70 -5.22 3.72
N ARG A 164 18.88 -4.85 4.71
CA ARG A 164 18.23 -5.75 5.66
C ARG A 164 16.70 -5.72 5.57
N MET A 165 16.18 -5.00 4.58
CA MET A 165 14.77 -4.62 4.55
C MET A 165 13.86 -5.80 4.22
N LYS A 166 14.30 -6.68 3.33
CA LYS A 166 13.55 -7.90 2.99
C LYS A 166 13.45 -8.85 4.19
N GLU A 167 14.51 -8.94 4.99
CA GLU A 167 14.58 -9.82 6.16
C GLU A 167 13.77 -9.28 7.34
N ASP A 168 13.75 -7.95 7.54
CA ASP A 168 12.94 -7.31 8.57
C ASP A 168 11.50 -7.10 8.07
N ARG A 169 10.68 -8.15 8.18
CA ARG A 169 9.29 -8.15 7.69
C ARG A 169 8.42 -7.07 8.34
N ALA A 170 8.69 -6.70 9.59
CA ALA A 170 7.99 -5.61 10.26
C ALA A 170 8.30 -4.27 9.59
N LEU A 171 9.57 -4.01 9.32
CA LEU A 171 9.99 -2.78 8.66
C LEU A 171 9.54 -2.73 7.18
N ALA A 172 9.62 -3.85 6.46
CA ALA A 172 9.05 -3.96 5.11
C ALA A 172 7.54 -3.67 5.09
N THR A 173 6.82 -4.07 6.15
CA THR A 173 5.39 -3.80 6.29
C THR A 173 5.11 -2.31 6.41
N TYR A 174 5.88 -1.59 7.24
CA TYR A 174 5.77 -0.14 7.32
C TYR A 174 6.02 0.52 5.95
N VAL A 175 7.07 0.11 5.25
CA VAL A 175 7.40 0.65 3.91
C VAL A 175 6.26 0.42 2.93
N ALA A 176 5.73 -0.80 2.86
CA ALA A 176 4.62 -1.12 1.98
C ALA A 176 3.37 -0.28 2.30
N LEU A 177 2.98 -0.19 3.58
CA LEU A 177 1.74 0.49 3.96
C LEU A 177 1.85 2.02 3.85
N ASP A 178 2.84 2.63 4.51
CA ASP A 178 2.93 4.10 4.63
C ASP A 178 3.66 4.76 3.46
N LEU A 179 4.72 4.13 2.95
CA LEU A 179 5.53 4.74 1.89
C LEU A 179 5.03 4.38 0.49
N PHE A 180 4.34 3.24 0.32
CA PHE A 180 3.79 2.80 -0.96
C PHE A 180 2.27 2.97 -1.06
N TYR A 181 1.47 2.15 -0.37
CA TYR A 181 0.00 2.14 -0.55
C TYR A 181 -0.66 3.46 -0.14
N ALA A 182 -0.20 4.12 0.93
CA ALA A 182 -0.74 5.42 1.31
C ALA A 182 -0.52 6.50 0.23
N LYS A 183 0.53 6.38 -0.60
CA LYS A 183 0.80 7.33 -1.69
C LYS A 183 -0.11 7.15 -2.90
N ILE A 184 -0.74 5.99 -3.03
CA ILE A 184 -1.67 5.69 -4.12
C ILE A 184 -2.95 6.55 -4.01
N PHE A 185 -3.29 7.05 -2.82
CA PHE A 185 -4.41 7.98 -2.63
C PHE A 185 -4.26 9.31 -3.38
N GLN A 186 -3.04 9.67 -3.80
CA GLN A 186 -2.75 10.95 -4.47
C GLN A 186 -3.06 10.95 -5.97
N PHE A 187 -3.38 9.81 -6.57
CA PHE A 187 -3.61 9.71 -8.01
C PHE A 187 -4.78 8.79 -8.37
N ASP A 188 -5.34 9.00 -9.56
CA ASP A 188 -6.56 8.33 -9.98
C ASP A 188 -6.24 7.06 -10.79
N LEU A 189 -6.48 5.90 -10.18
CA LEU A 189 -6.27 4.59 -10.80
C LEU A 189 -7.26 4.24 -11.91
N SER A 190 -8.29 5.07 -12.13
CA SER A 190 -9.22 4.92 -13.26
C SER A 190 -8.67 5.49 -14.58
N LEU A 191 -7.60 6.30 -14.52
CA LEU A 191 -6.94 6.87 -15.69
C LEU A 191 -6.21 5.80 -16.51
N THR A 192 -6.03 6.09 -17.81
CA THR A 192 -5.15 5.27 -18.66
C THR A 192 -3.69 5.37 -18.19
N PRO A 193 -2.81 4.40 -18.50
CA PRO A 193 -1.40 4.48 -18.10
C PRO A 193 -0.70 5.77 -18.53
N THR A 194 -1.01 6.29 -19.72
CA THR A 194 -0.41 7.55 -20.22
C THR A 194 -0.89 8.76 -19.44
N GLU A 195 -2.18 8.84 -19.11
CA GLU A 195 -2.74 9.93 -18.31
C GLU A 195 -2.24 9.87 -16.86
N LEU A 196 -2.16 8.68 -16.29
CA LEU A 196 -1.64 8.47 -14.95
C LEU A 196 -0.16 8.85 -14.86
N ALA A 197 0.66 8.47 -15.84
CA ALA A 197 2.07 8.89 -15.90
C ALA A 197 2.21 10.42 -15.98
N LYS A 198 1.31 11.09 -16.71
CA LYS A 198 1.28 12.56 -16.78
C LYS A 198 0.94 13.17 -15.41
N GLN A 199 -0.11 12.68 -14.75
CA GLN A 199 -0.53 13.15 -13.43
C GLN A 199 0.57 12.97 -12.38
N ILE A 200 1.18 11.77 -12.32
CA ILE A 200 2.29 11.46 -11.40
C ILE A 200 3.47 12.42 -11.62
N ARG A 201 3.82 12.70 -12.88
CA ARG A 201 4.89 13.65 -13.20
C ARG A 201 4.56 15.05 -12.69
N GLU A 202 3.34 15.54 -12.94
CA GLU A 202 2.90 16.86 -12.49
C GLU A 202 3.00 17.00 -10.96
N ILE A 203 2.51 16.01 -10.21
CA ILE A 203 2.61 15.99 -8.74
C ILE A 203 4.08 15.94 -8.27
N ASN A 204 4.90 15.11 -8.92
CA ASN A 204 6.31 15.00 -8.56
C ASN A 204 7.10 16.29 -8.86
N ASP A 205 6.79 16.98 -9.96
CA ASP A 205 7.44 18.24 -10.34
C ASP A 205 7.12 19.36 -9.35
N GLU A 206 5.89 19.43 -8.83
CA GLU A 206 5.50 20.34 -7.75
C GLU A 206 6.35 20.11 -6.49
N HIS A 207 6.58 18.84 -6.11
CA HIS A 207 7.40 18.51 -4.94
C HIS A 207 8.88 18.88 -5.10
N VAL A 208 9.44 18.74 -6.30
CA VAL A 208 10.84 19.08 -6.58
C VAL A 208 11.04 20.59 -6.70
N GLY A 209 10.07 21.32 -7.26
CA GLY A 209 10.14 22.77 -7.47
C GLY A 209 10.20 23.61 -6.19
N HIS A 210 9.84 23.06 -5.02
CA HIS A 210 9.91 23.72 -3.73
C HIS A 210 11.25 23.53 -2.98
N GLN A 211 12.26 22.90 -3.59
CA GLN A 211 13.60 22.70 -3.01
C GLN A 211 14.69 23.63 -3.58
N HIS A 212 14.32 24.76 -4.20
CA HIS A 212 15.24 25.78 -4.69
C HIS A 212 15.10 27.10 -3.93
#